data_AF-A0A3P9DIF2-F1
#
_entry.id   AF-A0A3P9DIF2-F1
#
_cell.length_a   1.000
_cell.length_b   1.000
_cell.length_c   1.000
_cell.angle_alpha   90.00
_cell.angle_beta   90.00
_cell.angle_gamma   90.00
#
_symmetry.space_group_name_H-M   'P 1'
#
loop_
_entity.id
_entity.type
_entity.pdbx_description
1 polymer ?
#
loop_
_entity_poly.entity_id
_entity_poly.type
_entity_poly.pdbx_seq_one_letter_code
_entity_poly.pdbx_strand_id
1 'polypeptide(L)'
;MSGEGNHGNQPSQHNGVKHRTSLPAPMFSRNDVSIWSILKKCIGMELSKIAMPVVFNEPLSFLQRLTEYMEHTYLIHQANATTDSIERMKCVAAFAVSAVASQWERTGKPFNPLLGETYELIRDDLGFRWMSEQVSHHPPVSAFHAEGLKEDFVFHGSIYPKLKFWGKSIEAEPKGVITLELPKYNEAYTWTNPTCCVHNIIVGQLWIEQYGSVEVLNHKTGERCSMTFKPCGLFGKELHKVEGYILDKSKKKLCAIYGKWTECLYTVDPATFDAHKKTEKKNPDEKKGNKQTSVDEEPEEMPPPDTETVQVIPGSELIWKITPRPENSSKFYAFSTFAMQLNELDKRMEGVIPSTDSRLRPDICAMEKGDIDLASAEKKRLEEKQRMARKNRTKSTEEWKVRWFQQGPNPHNKAQDWLYLKGYWDRNYSQLPDIY
;
A
#
# COMPACT_ATOMS: atom_id res chain seq x y z
N MET A 1 -2.65 -29.46 -30.33
CA MET A 1 -2.50 -30.54 -29.35
C MET A 1 -1.64 -29.98 -28.21
N SER A 2 -2.26 -29.23 -27.31
CA SER A 2 -2.89 -29.69 -26.05
C SER A 2 -1.85 -30.05 -25.00
N GLY A 3 -1.63 -29.10 -24.09
CA GLY A 3 -0.82 -29.22 -22.88
C GLY A 3 -1.16 -28.08 -21.93
N GLU A 4 -2.44 -27.98 -21.55
CA GLU A 4 -2.87 -27.09 -20.46
C GLU A 4 -2.36 -27.67 -19.14
N GLY A 5 -1.33 -27.02 -18.58
CA GLY A 5 -0.85 -27.28 -17.24
C GLY A 5 -1.79 -26.67 -16.22
N ASN A 6 -2.64 -27.51 -15.63
CA ASN A 6 -3.49 -27.19 -14.49
C ASN A 6 -2.61 -26.95 -13.25
N HIS A 7 -2.17 -25.72 -13.01
CA HIS A 7 -1.52 -25.33 -11.75
C HIS A 7 -2.59 -25.16 -10.67
N GLY A 8 -3.06 -26.28 -10.14
CA GLY A 8 -3.87 -26.33 -8.93
C GLY A 8 -3.10 -25.72 -7.74
N ASN A 9 -3.85 -24.99 -6.91
CA ASN A 9 -3.47 -24.52 -5.57
C ASN A 9 -2.72 -25.60 -4.78
N GLN A 10 -1.39 -25.59 -4.83
CA GLN A 10 -0.58 -26.17 -3.77
C GLN A 10 -0.11 -25.03 -2.87
N PRO A 11 -0.26 -25.14 -1.53
CA PRO A 11 0.37 -24.18 -0.63
C PRO A 11 1.87 -24.20 -0.90
N SER A 12 2.43 -23.05 -1.26
CA SER A 12 3.86 -22.88 -1.54
C SER A 12 4.67 -23.21 -0.28
N GLN A 13 5.07 -24.47 -0.15
CA GLN A 13 6.03 -24.93 0.83
C GLN A 13 7.42 -24.48 0.35
N HIS A 14 7.88 -23.32 0.84
CA HIS A 14 9.29 -22.96 0.75
C HIS A 14 9.91 -23.13 2.15
N ASN A 15 10.98 -23.94 2.22
CA ASN A 15 11.77 -24.22 3.42
C ASN A 15 11.00 -24.81 4.63
N GLY A 16 9.85 -25.46 4.40
CA GLY A 16 9.07 -26.13 5.46
C GLY A 16 8.31 -25.19 6.41
N VAL A 17 8.31 -23.87 6.15
CA VAL A 17 7.49 -22.91 6.92
C VAL A 17 6.11 -22.82 6.29
N LYS A 18 5.09 -23.24 7.05
CA LYS A 18 3.68 -23.12 6.64
C LYS A 18 3.09 -21.84 7.22
N HIS A 19 2.85 -20.85 6.37
CA HIS A 19 2.19 -19.61 6.75
C HIS A 19 0.67 -19.79 6.90
N ARG A 20 0.03 -19.01 7.78
CA ARG A 20 -1.44 -19.03 7.92
C ARG A 20 -2.14 -18.53 6.64
N THR A 21 -3.34 -19.08 6.40
CA THR A 21 -4.21 -18.76 5.25
C THR A 21 -5.58 -18.21 5.69
N SER A 22 -5.74 -17.95 6.99
CA SER A 22 -6.95 -17.40 7.61
C SER A 22 -6.59 -16.72 8.92
N LEU A 23 -7.42 -15.78 9.36
CA LEU A 23 -7.30 -15.18 10.69
C LEU A 23 -7.99 -16.07 11.76
N PRO A 24 -7.66 -15.90 13.05
CA PRO A 24 -8.30 -16.64 14.15
C PRO A 24 -9.82 -16.41 14.26
N ALA A 25 -10.29 -15.22 13.90
CA ALA A 25 -11.72 -14.87 13.89
C ALA A 25 -12.10 -14.10 12.61
N PRO A 26 -13.36 -14.25 12.12
CA PRO A 26 -13.86 -13.45 11.01
C PRO A 26 -14.02 -11.98 11.41
N MET A 27 -14.09 -11.11 10.41
CA MET A 27 -14.38 -9.70 10.65
C MET A 27 -15.81 -9.50 11.19
N PHE A 28 -15.96 -8.47 12.02
CA PHE A 28 -17.26 -8.04 12.54
C PHE A 28 -18.09 -7.37 11.44
N SER A 29 -19.41 -7.51 11.53
CA SER A 29 -20.32 -6.70 10.71
C SER A 29 -20.14 -5.22 11.02
N ARG A 30 -19.90 -4.41 10.00
CA ARG A 30 -19.80 -2.94 10.13
C ARG A 30 -21.15 -2.24 10.01
N ASN A 31 -22.23 -3.00 9.79
CA ASN A 31 -23.54 -2.45 9.41
C ASN A 31 -24.22 -1.65 10.52
N ASP A 32 -23.80 -1.82 11.77
CA ASP A 32 -24.45 -1.20 12.93
C ASP A 32 -23.77 0.12 13.38
N VAL A 33 -22.67 0.54 12.74
CA VAL A 33 -21.91 1.73 13.17
C VAL A 33 -21.60 2.66 11.99
N SER A 34 -22.13 3.88 12.02
CA SER A 34 -21.90 4.90 10.99
C SER A 34 -20.61 5.69 11.23
N ILE A 35 -19.69 5.70 10.25
CA ILE A 35 -18.47 6.54 10.25
C ILE A 35 -18.82 8.03 10.41
N TRP A 36 -19.91 8.46 9.77
CA TRP A 36 -20.38 9.85 9.83
C TRP A 36 -20.67 10.34 11.23
N SER A 37 -21.25 9.48 12.08
CA SER A 37 -21.57 9.84 13.47
C SER A 37 -20.35 10.30 14.26
N ILE A 38 -19.15 9.85 13.87
CA ILE A 38 -17.88 10.24 14.46
C ILE A 38 -17.29 11.43 13.72
N LEU A 39 -17.24 11.39 12.38
CA LEU A 39 -16.68 12.50 11.59
C LEU A 39 -17.44 13.82 11.80
N LYS A 40 -18.76 13.78 11.99
CA LYS A 40 -19.59 14.96 12.32
C LYS A 40 -19.11 15.66 13.59
N LYS A 41 -18.67 14.90 14.61
CA LYS A 41 -18.15 15.45 15.87
C LYS A 41 -16.75 16.07 15.71
N CYS A 42 -16.12 15.89 14.54
CA CYS A 42 -14.74 16.26 14.30
C CYS A 42 -14.56 17.23 13.14
N ILE A 43 -15.65 17.81 12.63
CA ILE A 43 -15.61 18.87 11.61
C ILE A 43 -14.77 20.04 12.14
N GLY A 44 -13.73 20.42 11.41
CA GLY A 44 -12.78 21.48 11.79
C GLY A 44 -11.53 21.01 12.57
N MET A 45 -11.45 19.72 12.94
CA MET A 45 -10.25 19.12 13.55
C MET A 45 -9.37 18.43 12.51
N GLU A 46 -8.08 18.29 12.81
CA GLU A 46 -7.17 17.45 12.02
C GLU A 46 -7.58 15.97 12.18
N LEU A 47 -7.96 15.30 11.08
CA LEU A 47 -8.49 13.93 11.10
C LEU A 47 -7.57 12.90 11.77
N SER A 48 -6.25 13.13 11.71
CA SER A 48 -5.22 12.30 12.35
C SER A 48 -5.33 12.26 13.89
N LYS A 49 -5.97 13.27 14.50
CA LYS A 49 -6.17 13.40 15.95
C LYS A 49 -7.44 12.72 16.46
N ILE A 50 -8.24 12.13 15.57
CA ILE A 50 -9.50 11.47 15.92
C ILE A 50 -9.24 10.00 16.22
N ALA A 51 -9.59 9.58 17.44
CA ALA A 51 -9.63 8.16 17.79
C ALA A 51 -10.83 7.51 17.08
N MET A 52 -10.55 6.69 16.06
CA MET A 52 -11.59 5.87 15.43
C MET A 52 -11.95 4.69 16.34
N PRO A 53 -13.24 4.35 16.49
CA PRO A 53 -13.64 3.10 17.11
C PRO A 53 -12.99 1.89 16.42
N VAL A 54 -12.66 0.86 17.21
CA VAL A 54 -11.96 -0.35 16.73
C VAL A 54 -12.73 -1.06 15.62
N VAL A 55 -14.05 -0.99 15.59
CA VAL A 55 -14.89 -1.63 14.56
C VAL A 55 -14.59 -1.15 13.13
N PHE A 56 -14.05 0.07 12.96
CA PHE A 56 -13.62 0.58 11.66
C PHE A 56 -12.19 0.20 11.30
N ASN A 57 -11.46 -0.37 12.24
CA ASN A 57 -10.13 -0.84 11.99
C ASN A 57 -10.15 -2.15 11.19
N GLU A 58 -8.97 -2.52 10.73
CA GLU A 58 -8.59 -3.89 10.41
C GLU A 58 -7.45 -4.30 11.36
N PRO A 59 -7.22 -5.59 11.61
CA PRO A 59 -6.24 -6.06 12.58
C PRO A 59 -4.79 -6.00 12.04
N LEU A 60 -4.40 -4.86 11.49
CA LEU A 60 -3.03 -4.55 11.06
C LEU A 60 -2.65 -3.13 11.48
N SER A 61 -1.40 -2.96 11.89
CA SER A 61 -0.77 -1.65 12.05
C SER A 61 -0.54 -1.00 10.68
N PHE A 62 -0.47 0.31 10.62
CA PHE A 62 -0.08 0.98 9.37
C PHE A 62 1.32 0.57 8.91
N LEU A 63 2.23 0.21 9.83
CA LEU A 63 3.55 -0.34 9.49
C LEU A 63 3.45 -1.65 8.69
N GLN A 64 2.50 -2.51 9.08
CA GLN A 64 2.19 -3.76 8.35
C GLN A 64 1.52 -3.46 7.02
N ARG A 65 0.57 -2.52 6.97
CA ARG A 65 -0.07 -2.09 5.71
C ARG A 65 0.96 -1.60 4.68
N LEU A 66 2.00 -0.87 5.11
CA LEU A 66 3.09 -0.45 4.22
C LEU A 66 3.95 -1.63 3.74
N THR A 67 4.09 -2.68 4.55
CA THR A 67 4.87 -3.87 4.16
C THR A 67 4.22 -4.62 2.99
N GLU A 68 2.92 -4.44 2.76
CA GLU A 68 2.21 -4.96 1.57
C GLU A 68 2.79 -4.44 0.24
N TYR A 69 3.60 -3.37 0.25
CA TYR A 69 4.38 -2.93 -0.92
C TYR A 69 5.28 -4.06 -1.47
N MET A 70 5.70 -4.99 -0.62
CA MET A 70 6.58 -6.10 -0.96
C MET A 70 5.84 -7.36 -1.46
N GLU A 71 4.50 -7.35 -1.60
CA GLU A 71 3.73 -8.54 -2.03
C GLU A 71 4.23 -9.08 -3.39
N HIS A 72 4.68 -8.20 -4.29
CA HIS A 72 5.13 -8.54 -5.64
C HIS A 72 6.65 -8.32 -5.83
N THR A 73 7.45 -8.61 -4.80
CA THR A 73 8.93 -8.44 -4.81
C THR A 73 9.62 -9.15 -5.98
N TYR A 74 9.02 -10.21 -6.55
CA TYR A 74 9.54 -10.88 -7.74
C TYR A 74 9.79 -9.92 -8.93
N LEU A 75 9.04 -8.81 -9.03
CA LEU A 75 9.24 -7.79 -10.05
C LEU A 75 10.59 -7.07 -9.89
N ILE A 76 11.04 -6.86 -8.66
CA ILE A 76 12.38 -6.31 -8.38
C ILE A 76 13.45 -7.32 -8.81
N HIS A 77 13.27 -8.60 -8.50
CA HIS A 77 14.20 -9.64 -8.93
C HIS A 77 14.25 -9.80 -10.47
N GLN A 78 13.12 -9.64 -11.16
CA GLN A 78 13.09 -9.60 -12.63
C GLN A 78 13.84 -8.38 -13.18
N ALA A 79 13.69 -7.20 -12.56
CA ALA A 79 14.49 -6.03 -12.91
C ALA A 79 16.01 -6.31 -12.72
N ASN A 80 16.40 -7.00 -11.64
CA ASN A 80 17.79 -7.38 -11.42
C ASN A 80 18.33 -8.39 -12.44
N ALA A 81 17.46 -9.24 -13.01
CA ALA A 81 17.84 -10.25 -13.98
C ALA A 81 18.10 -9.68 -15.38
N THR A 82 17.42 -8.61 -15.78
CA THR A 82 17.53 -8.04 -17.15
C THR A 82 18.61 -6.96 -17.30
N THR A 83 19.38 -7.04 -18.39
CA THR A 83 20.46 -6.09 -18.72
C THR A 83 19.98 -4.84 -19.45
N ASP A 84 18.79 -4.89 -20.07
CA ASP A 84 18.19 -3.73 -20.74
C ASP A 84 17.54 -2.78 -19.71
N SER A 85 17.92 -1.50 -19.74
CA SER A 85 17.39 -0.49 -18.82
C SER A 85 15.90 -0.22 -19.01
N ILE A 86 15.37 -0.41 -20.21
CA ILE A 86 13.94 -0.25 -20.50
C ILE A 86 13.14 -1.41 -19.92
N GLU A 87 13.64 -2.64 -20.06
CA GLU A 87 13.03 -3.80 -19.42
C GLU A 87 13.06 -3.67 -17.89
N ARG A 88 14.16 -3.15 -17.32
CA ARG A 88 14.18 -2.80 -15.89
C ARG A 88 13.12 -1.77 -15.54
N MET A 89 12.99 -0.70 -16.31
CA MET A 89 11.98 0.33 -16.08
C MET A 89 10.56 -0.23 -16.14
N LYS A 90 10.26 -1.18 -17.05
CA LYS A 90 8.96 -1.88 -17.08
C LYS A 90 8.72 -2.62 -15.76
N CYS A 91 9.68 -3.42 -15.29
CA CYS A 91 9.59 -4.15 -14.02
C CYS A 91 9.42 -3.21 -12.81
N VAL A 92 10.18 -2.10 -12.75
CA VAL A 92 10.08 -1.12 -11.65
C VAL A 92 8.74 -0.38 -11.69
N ALA A 93 8.25 0.02 -12.87
CA ALA A 93 6.93 0.62 -13.01
C ALA A 93 5.81 -0.34 -12.61
N ALA A 94 5.90 -1.60 -13.03
CA ALA A 94 5.00 -2.66 -12.61
C ALA A 94 5.03 -2.85 -11.08
N PHE A 95 6.22 -2.85 -10.47
CA PHE A 95 6.37 -2.95 -9.03
C PHE A 95 5.70 -1.76 -8.31
N ALA A 96 5.95 -0.54 -8.76
CA ALA A 96 5.36 0.68 -8.18
C ALA A 96 3.82 0.67 -8.18
N VAL A 97 3.19 0.16 -9.25
CA VAL A 97 1.72 0.00 -9.31
C VAL A 97 1.25 -1.17 -8.46
N SER A 98 1.95 -2.31 -8.52
CA SER A 98 1.59 -3.50 -7.75
C SER A 98 1.64 -3.29 -6.23
N ALA A 99 2.55 -2.42 -5.76
CA ALA A 99 2.73 -2.08 -4.35
C ALA A 99 1.45 -1.47 -3.74
N VAL A 100 0.64 -0.78 -4.56
CA VAL A 100 -0.62 -0.17 -4.12
C VAL A 100 -1.86 -0.95 -4.58
N ALA A 101 -1.70 -2.16 -5.12
CA ALA A 101 -2.80 -2.94 -5.69
C ALA A 101 -3.73 -3.54 -4.61
N SER A 102 -3.19 -3.92 -3.45
CA SER A 102 -3.94 -4.64 -2.40
C SER A 102 -5.05 -3.80 -1.75
N GLN A 103 -5.13 -2.50 -2.04
CA GLN A 103 -6.01 -1.54 -1.37
C GLN A 103 -7.49 -1.66 -1.79
N TRP A 104 -7.80 -2.27 -2.93
CA TRP A 104 -9.19 -2.43 -3.39
C TRP A 104 -10.04 -3.16 -2.33
N GLU A 105 -11.27 -2.73 -2.04
CA GLU A 105 -12.15 -3.28 -0.98
C GLU A 105 -11.60 -3.25 0.48
N ARG A 106 -10.34 -2.86 0.72
CA ARG A 106 -9.70 -2.76 2.04
C ARG A 106 -10.10 -1.47 2.77
N THR A 107 -11.40 -1.29 2.98
CA THR A 107 -12.01 -0.09 3.60
C THR A 107 -11.74 0.02 5.11
N GLY A 108 -11.14 -1.00 5.72
CA GLY A 108 -10.69 -0.94 7.11
C GLY A 108 -9.50 -0.01 7.29
N LYS A 109 -9.58 0.84 8.31
CA LYS A 109 -8.46 1.71 8.69
C LYS A 109 -7.39 0.86 9.42
N PRO A 110 -6.12 0.82 8.99
CA PRO A 110 -5.10 0.19 9.82
C PRO A 110 -4.95 0.95 11.16
N PHE A 111 -4.48 0.28 12.21
CA PHE A 111 -4.18 0.93 13.47
C PHE A 111 -3.09 1.98 13.27
N ASN A 112 -3.29 3.17 13.85
CA ASN A 112 -2.27 4.21 13.84
C ASN A 112 -1.11 3.74 14.73
N PRO A 113 0.12 3.60 14.21
CA PRO A 113 1.23 3.10 15.01
C PRO A 113 1.55 4.06 16.17
N LEU A 114 1.97 3.50 17.30
CA LEU A 114 2.50 4.30 18.40
C LEU A 114 3.88 4.84 18.03
N LEU A 115 4.28 5.99 18.57
CA LEU A 115 5.62 6.55 18.39
C LEU A 115 6.67 5.56 18.92
N GLY A 116 7.61 5.15 18.06
CA GLY A 116 8.60 4.11 18.38
C GLY A 116 8.11 2.68 18.17
N GLU A 117 6.87 2.48 17.73
CA GLU A 117 6.42 1.17 17.25
C GLU A 117 7.27 0.75 16.05
N THR A 118 7.66 -0.51 16.03
CA THR A 118 8.43 -1.12 14.95
C THR A 118 7.65 -2.27 14.33
N TYR A 119 8.01 -2.66 13.11
CA TYR A 119 7.55 -3.92 12.53
C TYR A 119 8.65 -4.52 11.66
N GLU A 120 8.89 -5.82 11.82
CA GLU A 120 9.76 -6.57 10.91
C GLU A 120 9.04 -7.65 10.12
N LEU A 121 9.58 -7.99 8.96
CA LEU A 121 9.19 -9.17 8.19
C LEU A 121 10.41 -9.75 7.48
N ILE A 122 10.64 -11.06 7.63
CA ILE A 122 11.62 -11.81 6.83
C ILE A 122 10.83 -12.82 5.99
N ARG A 123 11.03 -12.80 4.68
CA ARG A 123 10.42 -13.72 3.72
C ARG A 123 11.51 -14.39 2.90
N ASP A 124 12.04 -15.50 3.41
CA ASP A 124 13.08 -16.28 2.73
C ASP A 124 12.60 -16.77 1.35
N ASP A 125 11.32 -17.13 1.25
CA ASP A 125 10.66 -17.58 0.03
C ASP A 125 10.51 -16.48 -1.03
N LEU A 126 10.40 -15.22 -0.59
CA LEU A 126 10.33 -14.04 -1.47
C LEU A 126 11.66 -13.29 -1.56
N GLY A 127 12.70 -13.75 -0.86
CA GLY A 127 14.05 -13.22 -0.97
C GLY A 127 14.28 -11.84 -0.35
N PHE A 128 13.52 -11.41 0.67
CA PHE A 128 13.72 -10.10 1.30
C PHE A 128 13.56 -10.09 2.82
N ARG A 129 14.11 -9.06 3.45
CA ARG A 129 13.78 -8.64 4.82
C ARG A 129 13.33 -7.19 4.84
N TRP A 130 12.44 -6.85 5.76
CA TRP A 130 11.80 -5.54 5.93
C TRP A 130 11.87 -5.12 7.39
N MET A 131 12.15 -3.85 7.64
CA MET A 131 11.99 -3.20 8.93
C MET A 131 11.34 -1.82 8.75
N SER A 132 10.38 -1.49 9.60
CA SER A 132 9.80 -0.16 9.69
C SER A 132 9.67 0.33 11.12
N GLU A 133 9.68 1.66 11.28
CA GLU A 133 9.51 2.36 12.57
C GLU A 133 8.56 3.54 12.41
N GLN A 134 7.71 3.77 13.41
CA GLN A 134 6.96 5.01 13.53
C GLN A 134 7.86 6.11 14.11
N VAL A 135 8.50 6.85 13.22
CA VAL A 135 9.52 7.86 13.55
C VAL A 135 8.94 9.19 14.03
N SER A 136 7.66 9.45 13.74
CA SER A 136 6.94 10.64 14.22
C SER A 136 5.45 10.37 14.39
N HIS A 137 4.81 11.07 15.33
CA HIS A 137 3.35 10.99 15.55
C HIS A 137 2.61 12.29 15.22
N HIS A 138 3.29 13.44 15.19
CA HIS A 138 2.72 14.74 14.80
C HIS A 138 3.70 15.55 13.93
N PRO A 139 3.60 15.46 12.59
CA PRO A 139 2.69 14.60 11.82
C PRO A 139 3.04 13.11 11.94
N PRO A 140 2.10 12.17 11.68
CA PRO A 140 2.41 10.74 11.69
C PRO A 140 3.29 10.37 10.49
N VAL A 141 4.52 9.91 10.76
CA VAL A 141 5.47 9.45 9.74
C VAL A 141 5.92 8.04 10.08
N SER A 142 5.79 7.13 9.11
CA SER A 142 6.32 5.77 9.18
C SER A 142 7.47 5.64 8.20
N ALA A 143 8.67 5.32 8.69
CA ALA A 143 9.83 5.05 7.86
C ALA A 143 9.99 3.54 7.67
N PHE A 144 10.49 3.12 6.51
CA PHE A 144 10.72 1.72 6.21
C PHE A 144 12.00 1.49 5.39
N HIS A 145 12.55 0.30 5.54
CA HIS A 145 13.73 -0.17 4.84
C HIS A 145 13.62 -1.66 4.58
N ALA A 146 13.79 -2.06 3.33
CA ALA A 146 13.82 -3.45 2.90
C ALA A 146 15.06 -3.73 2.07
N GLU A 147 15.59 -4.93 2.23
CA GLU A 147 16.80 -5.40 1.56
C GLU A 147 16.54 -6.79 0.98
N GLY A 148 17.03 -7.01 -0.24
CA GLY A 148 17.11 -8.35 -0.79
C GLY A 148 18.08 -9.20 0.04
N LEU A 149 17.72 -10.45 0.35
CA LEU A 149 18.56 -11.36 1.14
C LEU A 149 19.87 -11.73 0.43
N LYS A 150 19.96 -11.50 -0.88
CA LYS A 150 21.16 -11.65 -1.70
C LYS A 150 21.90 -10.34 -1.95
N GLU A 151 21.55 -9.29 -1.21
CA GLU A 151 22.09 -7.93 -1.36
C GLU A 151 21.90 -7.36 -2.78
N ASP A 152 20.84 -7.82 -3.47
CA ASP A 152 20.58 -7.50 -4.88
C ASP A 152 19.71 -6.25 -5.06
N PHE A 153 18.99 -5.81 -4.02
CA PHE A 153 18.26 -4.54 -4.03
C PHE A 153 18.13 -3.93 -2.63
N VAL A 154 17.86 -2.62 -2.59
CA VAL A 154 17.42 -1.90 -1.39
C VAL A 154 16.16 -1.10 -1.74
N PHE A 155 15.11 -1.24 -0.95
CA PHE A 155 13.85 -0.52 -1.12
C PHE A 155 13.49 0.21 0.16
N HIS A 156 13.37 1.53 0.11
CA HIS A 156 13.18 2.35 1.31
C HIS A 156 12.38 3.61 1.03
N GLY A 157 11.92 4.23 2.12
CA GLY A 157 11.23 5.51 2.08
C GLY A 157 10.53 5.80 3.40
N SER A 158 9.75 6.86 3.39
CA SER A 158 8.91 7.23 4.52
C SER A 158 7.57 7.74 4.04
N ILE A 159 6.49 7.43 4.77
CA ILE A 159 5.12 7.82 4.40
C ILE A 159 4.49 8.63 5.53
N TYR A 160 4.01 9.82 5.15
CA TYR A 160 3.08 10.63 5.91
C TYR A 160 1.72 10.68 5.19
N PRO A 161 0.69 9.93 5.63
CA PRO A 161 -0.62 9.97 5.04
C PRO A 161 -1.36 11.25 5.46
N LYS A 162 -1.30 12.30 4.62
CA LYS A 162 -2.02 13.56 4.89
C LYS A 162 -3.49 13.40 4.51
N LEU A 163 -4.37 13.49 5.51
CA LEU A 163 -5.82 13.32 5.32
C LEU A 163 -6.52 14.64 5.00
N LYS A 164 -7.47 14.62 4.07
CA LYS A 164 -8.41 15.71 3.75
C LYS A 164 -9.83 15.16 3.63
N PHE A 165 -10.80 15.85 4.24
CA PHE A 165 -12.22 15.52 4.14
C PHE A 165 -12.90 16.41 3.11
N TRP A 166 -13.62 15.82 2.17
CA TRP A 166 -14.29 16.48 1.06
C TRP A 166 -15.82 16.26 1.09
N GLY A 167 -16.42 16.29 2.28
CA GLY A 167 -17.85 16.04 2.45
C GLY A 167 -18.17 14.54 2.38
N LYS A 168 -18.32 13.99 1.17
CA LYS A 168 -18.69 12.57 0.99
C LYS A 168 -17.50 11.61 0.92
N SER A 169 -16.28 12.13 0.88
CA SER A 169 -15.05 11.34 0.71
C SER A 169 -13.90 11.80 1.61
N ILE A 170 -12.97 10.91 1.92
CA ILE A 170 -11.68 11.22 2.55
C ILE A 170 -10.57 10.91 1.57
N GLU A 171 -9.73 11.89 1.28
CA GLU A 171 -8.46 11.71 0.59
C GLU A 171 -7.34 11.47 1.59
N ALA A 172 -6.53 10.46 1.33
CA ALA A 172 -5.23 10.22 1.95
C ALA A 172 -4.15 10.43 0.90
N GLU A 173 -3.39 11.52 1.03
CA GLU A 173 -2.22 11.84 0.21
C GLU A 173 -0.97 11.23 0.87
N PRO A 174 -0.40 10.12 0.35
CA PRO A 174 0.76 9.48 0.94
C PRO A 174 2.04 10.28 0.63
N LYS A 175 2.38 11.24 1.49
CA LYS A 175 3.55 12.08 1.30
C LYS A 175 4.84 11.34 1.61
N GLY A 176 5.76 11.36 0.68
CA GLY A 176 7.12 10.86 0.85
C GLY A 176 7.67 10.29 -0.44
N VAL A 177 9.00 10.25 -0.52
CA VAL A 177 9.71 9.66 -1.65
C VAL A 177 9.90 8.18 -1.37
N ILE A 178 9.58 7.37 -2.37
CA ILE A 178 9.94 5.95 -2.40
C ILE A 178 11.20 5.81 -3.24
N THR A 179 12.15 5.02 -2.75
CA THR A 179 13.44 4.78 -3.40
C THR A 179 13.67 3.29 -3.56
N LEU A 180 14.01 2.85 -4.78
CA LEU A 180 14.50 1.51 -5.07
C LEU A 180 15.89 1.62 -5.66
N GLU A 181 16.86 0.93 -5.08
CA GLU A 181 18.24 0.85 -5.53
C GLU A 181 18.52 -0.56 -6.04
N LEU A 182 19.15 -0.64 -7.21
CA LEU A 182 19.63 -1.88 -7.83
C LEU A 182 21.17 -1.81 -7.92
N PRO A 183 21.90 -2.26 -6.88
CA PRO A 183 23.36 -2.12 -6.79
C PRO A 183 24.12 -2.72 -7.97
N LYS A 184 23.65 -3.86 -8.52
CA LYS A 184 24.24 -4.52 -9.70
C LYS A 184 24.43 -3.56 -10.88
N TYR A 185 23.51 -2.61 -11.05
CA TYR A 185 23.56 -1.64 -12.14
C TYR A 185 23.99 -0.26 -11.67
N ASN A 186 24.24 -0.03 -10.38
CA ASN A 186 24.45 1.29 -9.80
C ASN A 186 23.30 2.25 -10.19
N GLU A 187 22.07 1.74 -10.15
CA GLU A 187 20.85 2.46 -10.53
C GLU A 187 19.98 2.69 -9.31
N ALA A 188 19.32 3.84 -9.28
CA ALA A 188 18.32 4.16 -8.29
C ALA A 188 17.10 4.76 -8.97
N TYR A 189 15.93 4.38 -8.47
CA TYR A 189 14.63 4.79 -8.95
C TYR A 189 13.90 5.51 -7.84
N THR A 190 13.29 6.66 -8.12
CA THR A 190 12.42 7.33 -7.16
C THR A 190 11.06 7.64 -7.73
N TRP A 191 10.03 7.55 -6.88
CA TRP A 191 8.67 7.97 -7.19
C TRP A 191 7.91 8.40 -5.94
N THR A 192 6.69 8.88 -6.13
CA THR A 192 5.70 9.12 -5.06
C THR A 192 4.45 8.32 -5.36
N ASN A 193 3.75 7.84 -4.33
CA ASN A 193 2.53 7.06 -4.51
C ASN A 193 1.32 7.94 -4.89
N PRO A 194 0.30 7.38 -5.57
CA PRO A 194 -0.92 8.10 -5.92
C PRO A 194 -1.75 8.43 -4.66
N THR A 195 -2.65 9.41 -4.78
CA THR A 195 -3.62 9.71 -3.73
C THR A 195 -4.63 8.57 -3.63
N CYS A 196 -4.94 8.15 -2.41
CA CYS A 196 -6.01 7.21 -2.13
C CYS A 196 -7.25 7.96 -1.66
N CYS A 197 -8.43 7.61 -2.17
CA CYS A 197 -9.70 8.23 -1.80
C CYS A 197 -10.68 7.16 -1.34
N VAL A 198 -11.28 7.37 -0.17
CA VAL A 198 -12.37 6.55 0.35
C VAL A 198 -13.67 7.31 0.16
N HIS A 199 -14.57 6.78 -0.66
CA HIS A 199 -15.86 7.39 -0.98
C HIS A 199 -16.97 6.89 -0.07
N ASN A 200 -18.11 7.59 -0.09
CA ASN A 200 -19.33 7.24 0.63
C ASN A 200 -19.16 7.12 2.15
N ILE A 201 -18.27 7.94 2.73
CA ILE A 201 -18.00 7.91 4.18
C ILE A 201 -19.17 8.43 5.05
N ILE A 202 -20.21 8.99 4.43
CA ILE A 202 -21.43 9.45 5.09
C ILE A 202 -22.55 8.41 4.99
N VAL A 203 -22.95 8.11 3.76
CA VAL A 203 -24.04 7.18 3.39
C VAL A 203 -23.59 6.39 2.16
N GLY A 204 -24.02 5.13 2.08
CA GLY A 204 -23.73 4.21 0.98
C GLY A 204 -22.58 3.25 1.27
N GLN A 205 -22.28 2.39 0.30
CA GLN A 205 -21.19 1.42 0.40
C GLN A 205 -19.83 2.13 0.23
N LEU A 206 -18.94 1.97 1.21
CA LEU A 206 -17.56 2.46 1.12
C LEU A 206 -16.82 1.77 -0.04
N TRP A 207 -16.11 2.55 -0.84
CA TRP A 207 -15.21 2.02 -1.85
C TRP A 207 -13.96 2.89 -1.96
N ILE A 208 -12.89 2.29 -2.50
CA ILE A 208 -11.56 2.91 -2.57
C ILE A 208 -11.22 3.20 -4.01
N GLU A 209 -10.66 4.37 -4.23
CA GLU A 209 -10.11 4.81 -5.49
C GLU A 209 -8.65 5.26 -5.30
N GLN A 210 -7.85 5.14 -6.36
CA GLN A 210 -6.53 5.76 -6.42
C GLN A 210 -6.38 6.57 -7.69
N TYR A 211 -5.89 7.80 -7.57
CA TYR A 211 -5.67 8.71 -8.69
C TYR A 211 -4.46 9.62 -8.46
N GLY A 212 -4.01 10.23 -9.56
CA GLY A 212 -2.90 11.17 -9.57
C GLY A 212 -1.80 10.75 -10.55
N SER A 213 -0.80 11.62 -10.68
CA SER A 213 0.36 11.37 -11.53
C SER A 213 1.48 10.73 -10.72
N VAL A 214 2.03 9.63 -11.24
CA VAL A 214 3.19 8.93 -10.68
C VAL A 214 4.30 8.97 -11.73
N GLU A 215 5.47 9.48 -11.35
CA GLU A 215 6.68 9.45 -12.19
C GLU A 215 7.75 8.61 -11.51
N VAL A 216 8.12 7.49 -12.14
CA VAL A 216 9.26 6.67 -11.74
C VAL A 216 10.47 7.15 -12.53
N LEU A 217 11.47 7.70 -11.85
CA LEU A 217 12.68 8.26 -12.48
C LEU A 217 13.89 7.38 -12.18
N ASN A 218 14.60 6.91 -13.22
CA ASN A 218 15.94 6.33 -13.09
C ASN A 218 17.00 7.44 -13.06
N HIS A 219 17.69 7.59 -11.94
CA HIS A 219 18.67 8.66 -11.72
C HIS A 219 19.97 8.48 -12.51
N LYS A 220 20.28 7.26 -12.95
CA LYS A 220 21.50 6.97 -13.72
C LYS A 220 21.30 7.21 -15.22
N THR A 221 20.25 6.64 -15.79
CA THR A 221 19.98 6.70 -17.25
C THR A 221 19.21 7.96 -17.64
N GLY A 222 18.43 8.53 -16.71
CA GLY A 222 17.51 9.64 -16.98
C GLY A 222 16.20 9.21 -17.63
N GLU A 223 15.99 7.90 -17.84
CA GLU A 223 14.72 7.34 -18.26
C GLU A 223 13.65 7.57 -17.18
N ARG A 224 12.40 7.70 -17.62
CA ARG A 224 11.27 7.89 -16.71
C ARG A 224 10.04 7.14 -17.19
N CYS A 225 9.27 6.58 -16.27
CA CYS A 225 7.93 6.11 -16.52
C CYS A 225 6.93 7.11 -15.93
N SER A 226 6.22 7.84 -16.79
CA SER A 226 5.19 8.80 -16.36
C SER A 226 3.82 8.16 -16.53
N MET A 227 3.14 7.87 -15.42
CA MET A 227 1.83 7.23 -15.35
C MET A 227 0.79 8.16 -14.75
N THR A 228 -0.45 8.03 -15.18
CA THR A 228 -1.61 8.68 -14.58
C THR A 228 -2.58 7.60 -14.11
N PHE A 229 -2.80 7.56 -12.80
CA PHE A 229 -3.92 6.86 -12.19
C PHE A 229 -5.16 7.72 -12.41
N LYS A 230 -6.06 7.24 -13.26
CA LYS A 230 -7.22 8.01 -13.70
C LYS A 230 -8.27 8.05 -12.61
N PRO A 231 -8.84 9.24 -12.32
CA PRO A 231 -10.05 9.29 -11.54
C PRO A 231 -11.21 8.67 -12.32
N CYS A 232 -12.17 8.11 -11.61
CA CYS A 232 -13.36 7.39 -12.05
C CYS A 232 -14.16 8.19 -13.09
N GLY A 233 -14.23 9.52 -12.89
CA GLY A 233 -14.94 10.46 -13.76
C GLY A 233 -16.47 10.34 -13.66
N LEU A 234 -17.19 11.21 -14.36
CA LEU A 234 -18.66 11.33 -14.25
C LEU A 234 -19.46 10.09 -14.68
N PHE A 235 -18.84 9.14 -15.39
CA PHE A 235 -19.49 7.94 -15.92
C PHE A 235 -18.77 6.63 -15.54
N GLY A 236 -17.79 6.68 -14.64
CA GLY A 236 -17.09 5.49 -14.15
C GLY A 236 -16.18 4.75 -15.13
N LYS A 237 -16.14 5.16 -16.42
CA LYS A 237 -15.38 4.48 -17.49
C LYS A 237 -13.88 4.39 -17.23
N GLU A 238 -13.35 5.28 -16.40
CA GLU A 238 -11.92 5.40 -16.11
C GLU A 238 -11.54 4.75 -14.77
N LEU A 239 -12.50 4.12 -14.08
CA LEU A 239 -12.27 3.54 -12.76
C LEU A 239 -11.08 2.56 -12.79
N HIS A 240 -10.12 2.85 -11.91
CA HIS A 240 -8.88 2.11 -11.70
C HIS A 240 -7.87 2.12 -12.86
N LYS A 241 -8.16 2.81 -13.97
CA LYS A 241 -7.24 2.83 -15.11
C LYS A 241 -5.92 3.49 -14.74
N VAL A 242 -4.84 2.87 -15.19
CA VAL A 242 -3.49 3.42 -15.15
C VAL A 242 -3.00 3.50 -16.58
N GLU A 243 -2.53 4.66 -17.01
CA GLU A 243 -2.01 4.86 -18.37
C GLU A 243 -0.81 5.79 -18.36
N GLY A 244 0.15 5.56 -19.25
CA GLY A 244 1.37 6.34 -19.27
C GLY A 244 2.33 5.96 -20.39
N TYR A 245 3.55 6.46 -20.26
CA TYR A 245 4.64 6.13 -21.17
C TYR A 245 5.96 5.97 -20.41
N ILE A 246 6.79 5.04 -20.88
CA ILE A 246 8.22 5.03 -20.61
C ILE A 246 8.89 5.95 -21.63
N LEU A 247 9.71 6.88 -21.13
CA LEU A 247 10.38 7.92 -21.88
C LEU A 247 11.88 7.82 -21.66
N ASP A 248 12.67 8.09 -22.71
CA ASP A 248 14.11 8.29 -22.55
C ASP A 248 14.43 9.66 -21.91
N LYS A 249 15.72 9.93 -21.68
CA LYS A 249 16.20 11.21 -21.13
C LYS A 249 15.82 12.42 -22.00
N SER A 250 15.61 12.22 -23.30
CA SER A 250 15.20 13.23 -24.27
C SER A 250 13.67 13.37 -24.38
N LYS A 251 12.91 12.70 -23.52
CA LYS A 251 11.43 12.64 -23.50
C LYS A 251 10.81 11.95 -24.72
N LYS A 252 11.57 11.15 -25.47
CA LYS A 252 11.02 10.31 -26.54
C LYS A 252 10.23 9.16 -25.93
N LYS A 253 9.02 8.93 -26.43
CA LYS A 253 8.21 7.75 -26.05
C LYS A 253 8.87 6.47 -26.55
N LEU A 254 9.14 5.54 -25.64
CA LEU A 254 9.71 4.23 -25.94
C LEU A 254 8.66 3.13 -25.85
N CYS A 255 7.84 3.14 -24.79
CA CYS A 255 6.74 2.20 -24.60
C CYS A 255 5.54 2.95 -24.04
N ALA A 256 4.32 2.58 -24.46
CA ALA A 256 3.12 2.91 -23.70
C ALA A 256 2.92 1.88 -22.59
N ILE A 257 2.44 2.31 -21.43
CA ILE A 257 2.04 1.46 -20.32
C ILE A 257 0.56 1.69 -20.03
N TYR A 258 -0.22 0.63 -19.85
CA TYR A 258 -1.64 0.75 -19.57
C TYR A 258 -2.19 -0.46 -18.80
N GLY A 259 -3.31 -0.28 -18.13
CA GLY A 259 -4.02 -1.35 -17.44
C GLY A 259 -4.90 -0.81 -16.32
N LYS A 260 -5.05 -1.60 -15.26
CA LYS A 260 -5.76 -1.21 -14.04
C LYS A 260 -5.00 -1.67 -12.82
N TRP A 261 -4.83 -0.80 -11.83
CA TRP A 261 -4.09 -1.12 -10.60
C TRP A 261 -4.76 -2.21 -9.75
N THR A 262 -6.00 -2.58 -10.06
CA THR A 262 -6.75 -3.67 -9.42
C THR A 262 -6.69 -4.99 -10.18
N GLU A 263 -6.10 -5.04 -11.39
CA GLU A 263 -6.14 -6.22 -12.26
C GLU A 263 -4.76 -6.58 -12.82
N CYS A 264 -4.18 -5.71 -13.66
CA CYS A 264 -2.97 -5.99 -14.43
C CYS A 264 -2.40 -4.74 -15.10
N LEU A 265 -1.17 -4.86 -15.60
CA LEU A 265 -0.47 -3.88 -16.41
C LEU A 265 0.14 -4.53 -17.65
N TYR A 266 0.08 -3.80 -18.74
CA TYR A 266 0.67 -4.13 -20.03
C TYR A 266 1.56 -3.01 -20.54
N THR A 267 2.51 -3.37 -21.39
CA THR A 267 3.19 -2.42 -22.29
C THR A 267 2.93 -2.72 -23.74
N VAL A 268 2.97 -1.70 -24.60
CA VAL A 268 2.84 -1.84 -26.06
C VAL A 268 3.58 -0.70 -26.76
N ASP A 269 3.79 -0.84 -28.07
CA ASP A 269 4.34 0.23 -28.91
C ASP A 269 3.52 1.53 -28.77
N PRO A 270 4.18 2.70 -28.60
CA PRO A 270 3.48 3.98 -28.44
C PRO A 270 2.53 4.35 -29.58
N ALA A 271 2.88 4.05 -30.83
CA ALA A 271 2.03 4.37 -31.98
C ALA A 271 0.78 3.48 -32.02
N THR A 272 0.91 2.19 -31.70
CA THR A 272 -0.23 1.27 -31.55
C THR A 272 -1.18 1.75 -30.45
N PHE A 273 -0.65 2.16 -29.30
CA PHE A 273 -1.47 2.70 -28.20
C PHE A 273 -2.18 4.00 -28.58
N ASP A 274 -1.46 4.94 -29.20
CA ASP A 274 -2.03 6.23 -29.64
C ASP A 274 -3.11 6.03 -30.71
N ALA A 275 -2.98 5.01 -31.58
CA ALA A 275 -4.00 4.64 -32.56
C ALA A 275 -5.26 4.07 -31.88
N HIS A 276 -5.10 3.16 -30.92
CA HIS A 276 -6.20 2.57 -30.14
C HIS A 276 -6.99 3.65 -29.37
N LYS A 277 -6.29 4.60 -28.74
CA LYS A 277 -6.97 5.71 -28.04
C LYS A 277 -7.78 6.62 -28.97
N LYS A 278 -7.34 6.80 -30.22
CA LYS A 278 -8.09 7.60 -31.20
C LYS A 278 -9.38 6.89 -31.63
N THR A 279 -9.38 5.56 -31.74
CA THR A 279 -10.59 4.80 -32.09
C THR A 279 -11.60 4.80 -30.95
N GLU A 280 -11.16 4.64 -29.69
CA GLU A 280 -12.06 4.72 -28.53
C GLU A 280 -12.75 6.08 -28.40
N LYS A 281 -12.03 7.17 -28.70
CA LYS A 281 -12.61 8.53 -28.70
C LYS A 281 -13.61 8.78 -29.82
N LYS A 282 -13.49 8.07 -30.96
CA LYS A 282 -14.36 8.25 -32.14
C LYS A 282 -15.65 7.42 -32.06
N ASN A 283 -15.64 6.29 -31.37
CA ASN A 283 -16.83 5.44 -31.16
C ASN A 283 -17.27 5.39 -29.69
N PRO A 284 -17.69 6.52 -29.07
CA PRO A 284 -18.20 6.49 -27.71
C PRO A 284 -19.56 5.79 -27.57
N ASP A 285 -20.30 5.59 -28.68
CA ASP A 285 -21.72 5.19 -28.70
C ASP A 285 -22.00 3.70 -29.02
N GLU A 286 -21.05 2.91 -29.53
CA GLU A 286 -21.30 1.48 -29.87
C GLU A 286 -21.36 0.54 -28.65
N LYS A 287 -21.08 1.04 -27.44
CA LYS A 287 -21.24 0.31 -26.17
C LYS A 287 -22.50 0.69 -25.38
N LYS A 288 -23.52 1.29 -26.02
CA LYS A 288 -24.83 1.49 -25.40
C LYS A 288 -25.65 0.19 -25.45
N GLY A 289 -25.38 -0.72 -24.51
CA GLY A 289 -26.40 -1.66 -24.05
C GLY A 289 -27.52 -0.88 -23.37
N ASN A 290 -28.76 -1.05 -23.82
CA ASN A 290 -29.97 -0.38 -23.33
C ASN A 290 -30.04 -0.34 -21.79
N LYS A 291 -29.81 0.82 -21.18
CA LYS A 291 -30.39 1.19 -19.88
C LYS A 291 -31.01 2.57 -20.01
N GLN A 292 -32.33 2.57 -20.08
CA GLN A 292 -33.18 3.75 -19.95
C GLN A 292 -33.08 4.24 -18.50
N THR A 293 -32.57 5.43 -18.27
CA THR A 293 -32.72 6.14 -16.99
C THR A 293 -33.53 7.39 -17.21
N SER A 294 -34.71 7.42 -16.58
CA SER A 294 -35.56 8.58 -16.40
C SER A 294 -34.80 9.67 -15.64
N VAL A 295 -35.00 10.91 -16.08
CA VAL A 295 -34.49 12.13 -15.46
C VAL A 295 -35.39 12.45 -14.26
N ASP A 296 -34.75 12.80 -13.14
CA ASP A 296 -35.26 13.36 -11.88
C ASP A 296 -34.99 12.46 -10.67
N GLU A 297 -33.85 12.68 -9.99
CA GLU A 297 -33.64 12.60 -8.53
C GLU A 297 -32.17 12.92 -8.17
N GLU A 298 -31.96 13.54 -7.00
CA GLU A 298 -30.67 14.03 -6.49
C GLU A 298 -29.57 12.93 -6.41
N PRO A 299 -28.27 13.24 -6.57
CA PRO A 299 -27.23 12.22 -6.46
C PRO A 299 -26.85 12.00 -4.98
N GLU A 300 -27.68 11.27 -4.22
CA GLU A 300 -27.35 10.96 -2.82
C GLU A 300 -26.39 9.79 -2.61
N GLU A 301 -26.11 8.94 -3.59
CA GLU A 301 -25.12 7.85 -3.47
C GLU A 301 -24.24 7.72 -4.72
N MET A 302 -22.92 7.50 -4.55
CA MET A 302 -22.02 7.10 -5.66
C MET A 302 -21.82 5.59 -5.62
N PRO A 303 -22.66 4.77 -6.28
CA PRO A 303 -22.41 3.34 -6.37
C PRO A 303 -21.08 3.09 -7.09
N PRO A 304 -20.32 2.04 -6.72
CA PRO A 304 -19.18 1.64 -7.52
C PRO A 304 -19.66 1.30 -8.94
N PRO A 305 -19.10 1.93 -10.00
CA PRO A 305 -19.52 1.64 -11.36
C PRO A 305 -19.15 0.21 -11.78
N ASP A 306 -19.91 -0.35 -12.73
CA ASP A 306 -19.61 -1.64 -13.35
C ASP A 306 -18.18 -1.60 -13.95
N THR A 307 -17.34 -2.57 -13.56
CA THR A 307 -15.93 -2.62 -13.98
C THR A 307 -15.76 -3.55 -15.18
N GLU A 308 -15.64 -3.00 -16.39
CA GLU A 308 -15.17 -3.77 -17.56
C GLU A 308 -13.69 -4.11 -17.40
N THR A 309 -13.28 -5.38 -17.51
CA THR A 309 -11.87 -5.79 -17.45
C THR A 309 -11.01 -5.10 -18.51
N VAL A 310 -9.70 -4.99 -18.27
CA VAL A 310 -8.75 -4.39 -19.24
C VAL A 310 -8.88 -5.04 -20.63
N GLN A 311 -9.14 -4.23 -21.66
CA GLN A 311 -9.08 -4.68 -23.05
C GLN A 311 -7.63 -4.71 -23.53
N VAL A 312 -7.14 -5.89 -23.91
CA VAL A 312 -5.74 -6.08 -24.32
C VAL A 312 -5.58 -5.64 -25.78
N ILE A 313 -4.75 -4.62 -25.99
CA ILE A 313 -4.38 -4.12 -27.30
C ILE A 313 -3.47 -5.16 -27.99
N PRO A 314 -3.74 -5.57 -29.24
CA PRO A 314 -2.89 -6.52 -29.95
C PRO A 314 -1.41 -6.09 -29.98
N GLY A 315 -0.50 -7.03 -29.72
CA GLY A 315 0.94 -6.77 -29.59
C GLY A 315 1.38 -6.27 -28.21
N SER A 316 0.48 -6.27 -27.22
CA SER A 316 0.84 -5.94 -25.84
C SER A 316 1.58 -7.07 -25.14
N GLU A 317 2.50 -6.67 -24.27
CA GLU A 317 3.24 -7.51 -23.34
C GLU A 317 2.68 -7.35 -21.93
N LEU A 318 2.38 -8.46 -21.25
CA LEU A 318 1.95 -8.46 -19.84
C LEU A 318 3.16 -8.27 -18.93
N ILE A 319 3.18 -7.21 -18.11
CA ILE A 319 4.29 -6.94 -17.19
C ILE A 319 3.92 -7.19 -15.72
N TRP A 320 2.64 -7.20 -15.37
CA TRP A 320 2.15 -7.57 -14.04
C TRP A 320 0.68 -7.95 -14.07
N LYS A 321 0.31 -8.90 -13.22
CA LYS A 321 -1.08 -9.29 -12.94
C LYS A 321 -1.24 -9.49 -11.44
N ILE A 322 -2.36 -9.02 -10.89
CA ILE A 322 -2.66 -9.16 -9.47
C ILE A 322 -2.84 -10.64 -9.10
N THR A 323 -2.35 -11.02 -7.91
CA THR A 323 -2.65 -12.32 -7.32
C THR A 323 -4.13 -12.34 -6.90
N PRO A 324 -4.92 -13.34 -7.33
CA PRO A 324 -6.30 -13.47 -6.88
C PRO A 324 -6.38 -13.56 -5.36
N ARG A 325 -7.36 -12.89 -4.77
CA ARG A 325 -7.65 -13.01 -3.34
C ARG A 325 -8.10 -14.43 -3.01
N PRO A 326 -7.77 -14.94 -1.81
CA PRO A 326 -8.29 -16.24 -1.38
C PRO A 326 -9.81 -16.16 -1.20
N GLU A 327 -10.52 -17.28 -1.38
CA GLU A 327 -12.00 -17.34 -1.33
C GLU A 327 -12.59 -16.83 0.00
N ASN A 328 -11.82 -16.95 1.09
CA ASN A 328 -12.19 -16.48 2.43
C ASN A 328 -11.84 -14.99 2.68
N SER A 329 -11.30 -14.27 1.69
CA SER A 329 -10.82 -12.90 1.85
C SER A 329 -11.91 -11.94 2.37
N SER A 330 -13.13 -12.02 1.84
CA SER A 330 -14.27 -11.19 2.30
C SER A 330 -14.64 -11.42 3.76
N LYS A 331 -14.37 -12.62 4.31
CA LYS A 331 -14.57 -12.93 5.74
C LYS A 331 -13.47 -12.35 6.63
N PHE A 332 -12.31 -12.03 6.04
CA PHE A 332 -11.11 -11.58 6.74
C PHE A 332 -10.65 -10.23 6.18
N TYR A 333 -11.53 -9.24 6.26
CA TYR A 333 -11.24 -7.83 5.96
C TYR A 333 -10.77 -7.57 4.51
N ALA A 334 -11.11 -8.44 3.55
CA ALA A 334 -10.62 -8.39 2.17
C ALA A 334 -9.08 -8.50 2.05
N PHE A 335 -8.44 -9.22 2.99
CA PHE A 335 -6.98 -9.42 2.97
C PHE A 335 -6.54 -10.29 1.79
N SER A 336 -5.37 -9.96 1.21
CA SER A 336 -4.61 -10.90 0.37
C SER A 336 -4.02 -12.01 1.25
N THR A 337 -3.60 -13.11 0.64
CA THR A 337 -2.86 -14.16 1.37
C THR A 337 -1.61 -13.57 2.04
N PHE A 338 -0.92 -12.63 1.39
CA PHE A 338 0.23 -11.93 1.97
C PHE A 338 -0.17 -11.12 3.21
N ALA A 339 -1.23 -10.31 3.14
CA ALA A 339 -1.71 -9.51 4.26
C ALA A 339 -2.15 -10.37 5.45
N MET A 340 -2.79 -11.52 5.19
CA MET A 340 -3.15 -12.47 6.25
C MET A 340 -1.93 -12.95 7.02
N GLN A 341 -0.73 -12.98 6.46
CA GLN A 341 0.47 -13.52 7.13
C GLN A 341 1.21 -12.49 7.99
N LEU A 342 0.92 -11.19 7.83
CA LEU A 342 1.74 -10.12 8.41
C LEU A 342 1.75 -10.08 9.94
N ASN A 343 0.62 -10.38 10.57
CA ASN A 343 0.47 -10.38 12.03
C ASN A 343 0.58 -11.78 12.65
N GLU A 344 1.04 -12.78 11.88
CA GLU A 344 1.32 -14.11 12.44
C GLU A 344 2.53 -14.03 13.38
N LEU A 345 2.33 -14.43 14.64
CA LEU A 345 3.39 -14.56 15.64
C LEU A 345 3.75 -16.04 15.80
N ASP A 346 4.90 -16.43 15.25
CA ASP A 346 5.47 -17.77 15.40
C ASP A 346 6.24 -17.87 16.72
N LYS A 347 6.24 -19.03 17.38
CA LYS A 347 7.04 -19.29 18.58
C LYS A 347 8.54 -19.03 18.38
N ARG A 348 9.04 -19.19 17.15
CA ARG A 348 10.44 -18.90 16.79
C ARG A 348 10.78 -17.41 16.85
N MET A 349 9.77 -16.54 16.82
CA MET A 349 9.94 -15.10 16.95
C MET A 349 9.99 -14.64 18.42
N GLU A 350 9.52 -15.48 19.37
CA GLU A 350 9.55 -15.16 20.79
C GLU A 350 10.99 -14.98 21.28
N GLY A 351 11.27 -13.84 21.92
CA GLY A 351 12.61 -13.48 22.38
C GLY A 351 13.57 -13.02 21.27
N VAL A 352 13.15 -13.05 19.99
CA VAL A 352 13.95 -12.58 18.85
C VAL A 352 13.51 -11.20 18.38
N ILE A 353 12.19 -10.95 18.32
CA ILE A 353 11.65 -9.64 17.91
C ILE A 353 11.72 -8.63 19.07
N PRO A 354 11.87 -7.33 18.78
CA PRO A 354 11.86 -6.32 19.84
C PRO A 354 10.48 -6.21 20.50
N SER A 355 10.44 -5.75 21.76
CA SER A 355 9.20 -5.49 22.50
C SER A 355 8.29 -4.44 21.84
N THR A 356 8.81 -3.70 20.86
CA THR A 356 8.12 -2.67 20.07
C THR A 356 7.50 -3.22 18.78
N ASP A 357 7.64 -4.51 18.45
CA ASP A 357 7.09 -5.10 17.23
C ASP A 357 5.55 -5.12 17.23
N SER A 358 4.92 -4.69 16.13
CA SER A 358 3.45 -4.60 16.00
C SER A 358 2.72 -5.91 16.31
N ARG A 359 3.35 -7.09 16.16
CA ARG A 359 2.74 -8.38 16.52
C ARG A 359 2.49 -8.54 18.01
N LEU A 360 3.20 -7.78 18.86
CA LEU A 360 3.03 -7.81 20.31
C LEU A 360 2.00 -6.77 20.79
N ARG A 361 1.43 -5.98 19.87
CA ARG A 361 0.52 -4.90 20.21
C ARG A 361 -0.86 -5.44 20.63
N PRO A 362 -1.31 -5.22 21.88
CA PRO A 362 -2.43 -5.97 22.45
C PRO A 362 -3.81 -5.63 21.86
N ASP A 363 -4.05 -4.38 21.44
CA ASP A 363 -5.32 -3.98 20.81
C ASP A 363 -5.52 -4.63 19.43
N ILE A 364 -4.46 -4.72 18.63
CA ILE A 364 -4.45 -5.42 17.34
C ILE A 364 -4.69 -6.92 17.55
N CYS A 365 -3.96 -7.54 18.50
CA CYS A 365 -4.09 -8.96 18.82
C CYS A 365 -5.50 -9.34 19.29
N ALA A 366 -6.10 -8.53 20.16
CA ALA A 366 -7.46 -8.74 20.64
C ALA A 366 -8.47 -8.65 19.48
N MET A 367 -8.33 -7.64 18.61
CA MET A 367 -9.21 -7.47 17.45
C MET A 367 -9.10 -8.66 16.49
N GLU A 368 -7.88 -9.12 16.19
CA GLU A 368 -7.63 -10.27 15.32
C GLU A 368 -8.27 -11.57 15.84
N LYS A 369 -8.37 -11.70 17.17
CA LYS A 369 -8.98 -12.85 17.86
C LYS A 369 -10.50 -12.74 18.01
N GLY A 370 -11.13 -11.65 17.56
CA GLY A 370 -12.57 -11.47 17.69
C GLY A 370 -13.01 -10.71 18.94
N ASP A 371 -12.09 -10.24 19.79
CA ASP A 371 -12.42 -9.59 21.06
C ASP A 371 -12.38 -8.05 20.92
N ILE A 372 -13.50 -7.48 20.49
CA ILE A 372 -13.65 -6.03 20.27
C ILE A 372 -13.62 -5.22 21.55
N ASP A 373 -14.16 -5.77 22.64
CA ASP A 373 -14.23 -5.07 23.92
C ASP A 373 -12.83 -4.92 24.50
N LEU A 374 -12.05 -6.01 24.53
CA LEU A 374 -10.66 -5.96 24.94
C LEU A 374 -9.83 -5.08 23.99
N ALA A 375 -10.02 -5.20 22.68
CA ALA A 375 -9.31 -4.37 21.71
C ALA A 375 -9.58 -2.87 21.92
N SER A 376 -10.82 -2.51 22.23
CA SER A 376 -11.22 -1.12 22.50
C SER A 376 -10.63 -0.61 23.82
N ALA A 377 -10.64 -1.43 24.87
CA ALA A 377 -10.04 -1.09 26.16
C ALA A 377 -8.51 -0.91 26.05
N GLU A 378 -7.82 -1.85 25.40
CA GLU A 378 -6.38 -1.81 25.19
C GLU A 378 -5.98 -0.64 24.29
N LYS A 379 -6.73 -0.36 23.22
CA LYS A 379 -6.48 0.80 22.35
C LYS A 379 -6.52 2.09 23.14
N LYS A 380 -7.55 2.27 23.99
CA LYS A 380 -7.67 3.43 24.86
C LYS A 380 -6.48 3.52 25.83
N ARG A 381 -6.11 2.42 26.48
CA ARG A 381 -4.97 2.35 27.41
C ARG A 381 -3.65 2.77 26.73
N LEU A 382 -3.39 2.24 25.54
CA LEU A 382 -2.19 2.54 24.74
C LEU A 382 -2.14 4.01 24.30
N GLU A 383 -3.24 4.54 23.77
CA GLU A 383 -3.33 5.94 23.35
C GLU A 383 -3.17 6.91 24.53
N GLU A 384 -3.72 6.57 25.70
CA GLU A 384 -3.54 7.33 26.94
C GLU A 384 -2.11 7.26 27.46
N LYS A 385 -1.48 6.07 27.49
CA LYS A 385 -0.06 5.88 27.86
C LYS A 385 0.83 6.75 26.99
N GLN A 386 0.63 6.73 25.66
CA GLN A 386 1.38 7.57 24.72
C GLN A 386 1.14 9.07 24.96
N ARG A 387 -0.10 9.49 25.19
CA ARG A 387 -0.44 10.90 25.47
C ARG A 387 0.24 11.41 26.74
N MET A 388 0.27 10.60 27.78
CA MET A 388 0.93 10.90 29.05
C MET A 388 2.46 10.94 28.88
N ALA A 389 3.05 9.97 28.18
CA ALA A 389 4.48 9.95 27.88
C ALA A 389 4.91 11.19 27.09
N ARG A 390 4.11 11.63 26.11
CA ARG A 390 4.34 12.89 25.38
C ARG A 390 4.27 14.10 26.32
N LYS A 391 3.25 14.20 27.17
CA LYS A 391 3.09 15.31 28.13
C LYS A 391 4.26 15.38 29.11
N ASN A 392 4.78 14.23 29.55
CA ASN A 392 5.95 14.14 30.41
C ASN A 392 7.22 14.59 29.68
N ARG A 393 7.43 14.17 28.42
CA ARG A 393 8.54 14.66 27.59
C ARG A 393 8.49 16.16 27.35
N THR A 394 7.33 16.75 27.09
CA THR A 394 7.19 18.22 26.92
C THR A 394 7.53 19.01 28.19
N LYS A 395 7.42 18.40 29.37
CA LYS A 395 7.85 19.00 30.65
C LYS A 395 9.33 18.78 30.95
N SER A 396 9.94 17.80 30.30
CA SER A 396 11.37 17.48 30.37
C SER A 396 12.11 18.24 29.26
N THR A 397 13.44 18.31 29.36
CA THR A 397 14.31 18.72 28.24
C THR A 397 14.67 17.56 27.31
N GLU A 398 14.16 16.35 27.58
CA GLU A 398 14.42 15.15 26.80
C GLU A 398 13.60 15.12 25.49
N GLU A 399 14.31 15.13 24.36
CA GLU A 399 13.72 14.91 23.04
C GLU A 399 13.50 13.42 22.77
N TRP A 400 12.49 13.10 21.95
CA TRP A 400 12.29 11.73 21.48
C TRP A 400 13.41 11.33 20.53
N LYS A 401 14.13 10.26 20.85
CA LYS A 401 15.16 9.69 19.99
C LYS A 401 14.60 8.50 19.20
N VAL A 402 14.42 8.71 17.89
CA VAL A 402 14.16 7.64 16.92
C VAL A 402 15.34 6.66 16.94
N ARG A 403 15.06 5.35 16.90
CA ARG A 403 16.07 4.33 17.16
C ARG A 403 16.78 3.86 15.90
N TRP A 404 16.04 3.60 14.85
CA TRP A 404 16.55 2.89 13.68
C TRP A 404 16.64 3.75 12.44
N PHE A 405 16.11 4.96 12.47
CA PHE A 405 16.17 5.92 11.38
C PHE A 405 16.67 7.28 11.85
N GLN A 406 17.26 8.02 10.92
CA GLN A 406 17.63 9.42 11.10
C GLN A 406 17.13 10.27 9.95
N GLN A 407 16.84 11.54 10.21
CA GLN A 407 16.54 12.47 9.13
C GLN A 407 17.80 12.78 8.32
N GLY A 408 17.67 12.80 7.00
CA GLY A 408 18.76 13.16 6.10
C GLY A 408 18.26 13.45 4.69
N PRO A 409 19.10 14.03 3.82
CA PRO A 409 18.74 14.21 2.42
C PRO A 409 18.79 12.86 1.69
N ASN A 410 17.74 12.53 0.95
CA ASN A 410 17.73 11.40 0.04
C ASN A 410 18.92 11.51 -0.93
N PRO A 411 19.73 10.45 -1.11
CA PRO A 411 20.98 10.54 -1.85
C PRO A 411 20.81 10.92 -3.31
N HIS A 412 19.65 10.60 -3.92
CA HIS A 412 19.40 10.72 -5.35
C HIS A 412 18.68 12.02 -5.73
N ASN A 413 17.70 12.47 -4.94
CA ASN A 413 16.91 13.68 -5.27
C ASN A 413 17.04 14.82 -4.25
N LYS A 414 17.80 14.63 -3.16
CA LYS A 414 18.05 15.62 -2.09
C LYS A 414 16.81 16.04 -1.28
N ALA A 415 15.65 15.41 -1.49
CA ALA A 415 14.48 15.64 -0.64
C ALA A 415 14.77 15.18 0.80
N GLN A 416 14.12 15.78 1.78
CA GLN A 416 14.21 15.33 3.17
C GLN A 416 13.58 13.94 3.29
N ASP A 417 14.28 13.03 3.97
CA ASP A 417 13.91 11.62 4.10
C ASP A 417 14.30 11.07 5.47
N TRP A 418 13.90 9.83 5.75
CA TRP A 418 14.30 9.06 6.93
C TRP A 418 15.18 7.88 6.50
N LEU A 419 16.47 7.97 6.80
CA LEU A 419 17.49 7.01 6.38
C LEU A 419 17.73 5.97 7.47
N TYR A 420 17.78 4.71 7.10
CA TYR A 420 18.02 3.59 8.01
C TYR A 420 19.46 3.62 8.58
N LEU A 421 19.58 3.48 9.90
CA LEU A 421 20.83 3.55 10.67
C LEU A 421 21.59 2.22 10.76
N LYS A 422 21.05 1.14 10.17
CA LYS A 422 21.54 -0.24 10.38
C LYS A 422 21.40 -0.68 11.85
N GLY A 423 21.96 -1.83 12.20
CA GLY A 423 22.00 -2.36 13.57
C GLY A 423 20.73 -3.04 14.09
N TYR A 424 19.56 -2.82 13.47
CA TYR A 424 18.31 -3.47 13.90
C TYR A 424 18.40 -5.00 13.88
N TRP A 425 19.02 -5.53 12.82
CA TRP A 425 19.17 -6.98 12.60
C TRP A 425 20.24 -7.64 13.48
N ASP A 426 21.03 -6.85 14.22
CA ASP A 426 22.04 -7.38 15.15
C ASP A 426 21.41 -7.93 16.44
N ARG A 427 20.09 -7.74 16.61
CA ARG A 427 19.26 -8.22 17.76
C ARG A 427 19.72 -7.73 19.13
N ASN A 428 20.57 -6.69 19.19
CA ASN A 428 20.98 -6.07 20.43
C ASN A 428 20.00 -4.97 20.85
N TYR A 429 18.90 -5.38 21.47
CA TYR A 429 17.81 -4.50 21.88
C TYR A 429 17.97 -3.94 23.30
N SER A 430 19.01 -3.14 23.51
CA SER A 430 19.18 -2.41 24.77
C SER A 430 18.32 -1.13 24.78
N GLN A 431 17.62 -0.87 25.88
CA GLN A 431 16.91 0.40 26.14
C GLN A 431 15.81 0.74 25.11
N LEU A 432 15.06 -0.25 24.62
CA LEU A 432 13.89 0.03 23.77
C LEU A 432 12.80 0.78 24.53
N PRO A 433 12.00 1.61 23.84
CA PRO A 433 10.88 2.27 24.49
C PRO A 433 9.80 1.26 24.90
N ASP A 434 9.27 1.42 26.12
CA ASP A 434 8.11 0.68 26.59
C ASP A 434 6.82 1.37 26.13
N ILE A 435 6.23 0.87 25.05
CA ILE A 435 5.10 1.50 24.36
C ILE A 435 3.78 0.72 24.50
N TYR A 436 3.82 -0.56 24.90
CA TYR A 436 2.63 -1.38 25.05
C TYR A 436 2.09 -1.45 26.47
#